data_AF-A0A1L9AV80-F1
#
_entry.id   AF-A0A1L9AV80-F1
#
_cell.length_a   1.000
_cell.length_b   1.000
_cell.length_c   1.000
_cell.angle_alpha   90.00
_cell.angle_beta   90.00
_cell.angle_gamma   90.00
#
_symmetry.space_group_name_H-M   'P 1'
#
loop_
_entity.id
_entity.type
_entity.pdbx_description
1 polymer ?
#
loop_
_entity_poly.entity_id
_entity_poly.type
_entity_poly.pdbx_seq_one_letter_code
_entity_poly.pdbx_strand_id
1 'polypeptide(L)' 'MSEAGESWDDYCRGCVGEAREYATKNGTSVEVAMFRILSDLVPEALARFPDVDVSVAIKELGWFAVMADRDAPLK' A
#
# COMPACT_ATOMS: atom_id res chain seq x y z
N MET A 1 -9.88 -23.33 13.33
CA MET A 1 -8.68 -22.55 12.98
C MET A 1 -9.11 -21.10 13.09
N SER A 2 -8.69 -20.40 14.13
CA SER A 2 -9.00 -18.99 14.30
C SER A 2 -8.38 -18.21 13.14
N GLU A 3 -9.21 -17.53 12.34
CA GLU A 3 -8.76 -16.54 11.37
C GLU A 3 -7.93 -15.52 12.16
N ALA A 4 -6.61 -15.59 12.08
CA ALA A 4 -5.76 -14.54 12.58
C ALA A 4 -6.10 -13.30 11.75
N GLY A 5 -6.61 -12.25 12.40
CA GLY A 5 -6.84 -10.98 11.73
C GLY A 5 -5.56 -10.54 11.03
N GLU A 6 -5.69 -10.14 9.77
CA GLU A 6 -4.60 -9.57 8.99
C GLU A 6 -3.95 -8.42 9.77
N SER A 7 -2.62 -8.38 9.82
CA SER A 7 -1.91 -7.27 10.47
C SER A 7 -1.89 -6.03 9.58
N TRP A 8 -1.68 -4.85 10.18
CA TRP A 8 -1.53 -3.61 9.43
C TRP A 8 -0.38 -3.66 8.42
N ASP A 9 0.74 -4.29 8.79
CA ASP A 9 1.89 -4.50 7.91
C ASP A 9 1.55 -5.41 6.73
N ASP A 10 0.81 -6.50 6.97
CA ASP A 10 0.37 -7.42 5.91
C ASP A 10 -0.57 -6.69 4.94
N TYR A 11 -1.50 -5.90 5.46
CA TYR A 11 -2.39 -5.06 4.66
C TYR A 11 -1.60 -4.05 3.80
N CYS A 12 -0.64 -3.32 4.39
CA CYS A 12 0.21 -2.39 3.64
C CYS A 12 0.98 -3.07 2.51
N ARG A 13 1.51 -4.27 2.75
CA ARG A 13 2.21 -5.07 1.71
C ARG A 13 1.25 -5.52 0.61
N GLY A 14 0.01 -5.86 0.96
CA GLY A 14 -1.07 -6.15 0.00
C GLY A 14 -1.34 -4.96 -0.93
N CYS A 15 -1.54 -3.76 -0.37
CA CYS A 15 -1.73 -2.52 -1.13
C CYS A 15 -0.56 -2.22 -2.07
N VAL A 16 0.68 -2.47 -1.63
CA VAL A 16 1.87 -2.35 -2.50
C VAL A 16 1.83 -3.35 -3.65
N GLY A 17 1.32 -4.56 -3.43
CA GLY A 17 1.09 -5.54 -4.48
C GLY A 17 0.18 -5.01 -5.58
N GLU A 18 -0.96 -4.43 -5.20
CA GLU A 18 -1.90 -3.80 -6.15
C GLU A 18 -1.27 -2.61 -6.89
N ALA A 19 -0.58 -1.74 -6.16
CA ALA A 19 0.16 -0.62 -6.76
C ALA A 19 1.23 -1.11 -7.75
N ARG A 20 1.89 -2.24 -7.48
CA ARG A 20 2.90 -2.84 -8.37
C ARG A 20 2.30 -3.40 -9.64
N GLU A 21 1.14 -4.05 -9.57
CA GLU A 21 0.42 -4.52 -10.76
C GLU A 21 0.02 -3.35 -11.66
N TYR A 22 -0.53 -2.29 -11.06
CA TYR A 22 -0.85 -1.06 -11.78
C TYR A 22 0.42 -0.43 -12.40
N ALA A 23 1.49 -0.31 -11.63
CA ALA A 23 2.77 0.26 -12.07
C ALA A 23 3.31 -0.47 -13.31
N THR A 24 3.33 -1.81 -13.26
CA THR A 24 3.78 -2.67 -14.36
C THR A 24 2.93 -2.50 -15.61
N LYS A 25 1.61 -2.48 -15.47
CA LYS A 25 0.67 -2.34 -16.60
C LYS A 25 0.78 -0.98 -17.29
N ASN A 26 1.08 0.06 -16.54
CA ASN A 26 1.05 1.45 -17.02
C ASN A 26 2.44 2.05 -17.26
N GLY A 27 3.52 1.30 -17.01
CA GLY A 27 4.89 1.79 -17.19
C GLY A 27 5.25 2.95 -16.25
N THR A 28 4.79 2.89 -15.00
CA THR A 28 5.07 3.90 -13.96
C THR A 28 5.77 3.26 -12.75
N SER A 29 6.22 4.08 -11.79
CA SER A 29 6.73 3.58 -10.51
C SER A 29 5.59 3.16 -9.56
N VAL A 30 5.90 2.31 -8.58
CA VAL A 30 4.98 1.86 -7.53
C VAL A 30 4.53 3.04 -6.67
N GLU A 31 5.41 3.99 -6.36
CA GLU A 31 5.09 5.23 -5.65
C GLU A 31 3.99 6.01 -6.38
N VAL A 32 4.15 6.26 -7.69
CA VAL A 32 3.17 6.99 -8.49
C VAL A 32 1.86 6.20 -8.60
N ALA A 33 1.92 4.88 -8.71
CA ALA A 33 0.74 4.03 -8.72
C ALA A 33 -0.01 4.10 -7.38
N MET A 34 0.72 4.02 -6.26
CA MET A 34 0.18 4.10 -4.91
C MET A 34 -0.54 5.44 -4.69
N PHE A 35 0.07 6.56 -5.09
CA PHE A 35 -0.57 7.88 -4.99
C PHE A 35 -1.90 7.97 -5.74
N ARG A 36 -2.06 7.22 -6.84
CA ARG A 36 -3.31 7.23 -7.62
C ARG A 36 -4.43 6.41 -6.98
N ILE A 37 -4.11 5.38 -6.21
CA ILE A 37 -5.09 4.51 -5.54
C ILE A 37 -5.27 4.85 -4.06
N LEU A 38 -4.44 5.74 -3.51
CA LEU A 38 -4.43 6.08 -2.08
C LEU A 38 -5.78 6.61 -1.58
N SER A 39 -6.51 7.37 -2.43
CA SER A 39 -7.84 7.89 -2.08
C SER A 39 -8.86 6.80 -1.82
N ASP A 40 -8.68 5.64 -2.46
CA ASP A 40 -9.60 4.51 -2.38
C ASP A 40 -9.17 3.57 -1.24
N LEU A 41 -7.85 3.42 -1.05
CA LEU A 41 -7.28 2.59 0.01
C LEU A 41 -7.47 3.18 1.41
N VAL A 42 -7.38 4.50 1.60
CA VAL A 42 -7.44 5.12 2.93
C VAL A 42 -8.80 4.89 3.63
N PRO A 43 -9.97 5.09 2.98
CA PRO A 43 -11.25 4.77 3.60
C PRO A 43 -11.39 3.28 3.97
N GLU A 44 -10.90 2.39 3.11
CA GLU A 44 -10.92 0.94 3.37
C GLU A 44 -10.01 0.58 4.57
N ALA A 45 -8.80 1.13 4.60
CA ALA A 45 -7.84 0.98 5.67
C ALA A 45 -8.43 1.41 7.02
N LEU A 46 -9.10 2.57 7.08
CA LEU A 46 -9.72 3.07 8.31
C LEU A 46 -10.95 2.26 8.74
N ALA A 47 -11.69 1.67 7.79
CA ALA A 47 -12.80 0.78 8.11
C ALA A 47 -12.32 -0.55 8.70
N ARG A 48 -11.17 -1.06 8.21
CA ARG A 48 -10.59 -2.34 8.61
C ARG A 48 -9.72 -2.22 9.86
N PHE A 49 -9.05 -1.10 10.03
CA PHE A 49 -8.15 -0.78 11.14
C PHE A 49 -8.56 0.57 11.77
N PRO A 50 -9.66 0.60 12.56
CA PRO A 50 -10.21 1.85 13.10
C PRO A 50 -9.28 2.55 14.11
N ASP A 51 -8.31 1.82 14.66
CA ASP A 51 -7.31 2.36 15.59
C ASP A 51 -6.12 3.03 14.89
N VAL A 52 -6.02 2.90 13.56
CA VAL A 52 -4.96 3.54 12.77
C VAL A 52 -5.37 4.97 12.44
N ASP A 53 -4.55 5.94 12.84
CA ASP A 53 -4.75 7.33 12.47
C ASP A 53 -4.58 7.53 10.95
N VAL A 54 -5.43 8.35 10.33
CA VAL A 54 -5.38 8.61 8.88
C VAL A 54 -4.03 9.11 8.40
N SER A 55 -3.32 9.91 9.22
CA SER A 55 -1.99 10.40 8.88
C SER A 55 -0.93 9.31 8.93
N VAL A 56 -1.12 8.29 9.79
CA VAL A 56 -0.28 7.09 9.84
C VAL A 56 -0.54 6.25 8.60
N ALA A 57 -1.81 5.99 8.27
CA ALA A 57 -2.19 5.21 7.08
C ALA A 57 -1.55 5.78 5.79
N ILE A 58 -1.68 7.09 5.56
CA ILE A 58 -1.10 7.77 4.38
C ILE A 58 0.43 7.64 4.36
N LYS A 59 1.10 7.89 5.49
CA LYS A 59 2.56 7.85 5.57
C LYS A 59 3.11 6.46 5.34
N GLU A 60 2.50 5.45 5.95
CA GLU A 60 3.01 4.09 5.88
C GLU A 60 2.75 3.45 4.52
N LEU A 61 1.55 3.64 3.93
CA LEU A 61 1.27 3.20 2.55
C LEU A 61 2.23 3.85 1.54
N GLY A 62 2.51 5.15 1.69
CA GLY A 62 3.50 5.86 0.88
C GLY A 62 4.93 5.32 1.09
N TRP A 63 5.34 5.09 2.34
CA TRP A 63 6.66 4.55 2.67
C TRP A 63 6.89 3.16 2.07
N PHE A 64 5.95 2.24 2.24
CA PHE A 64 6.04 0.89 1.70
C PHE A 64 6.13 0.90 0.16
N ALA A 65 5.40 1.78 -0.52
CA ALA A 65 5.50 1.94 -1.98
C ALA A 65 6.87 2.46 -2.44
N VAL A 66 7.42 3.47 -1.76
CA VAL A 66 8.77 4.00 -2.05
C VAL A 66 9.85 2.94 -1.83
N MET A 67 9.75 2.16 -0.76
CA MET A 67 10.69 1.06 -0.51
C MET A 67 10.59 -0.03 -1.59
N ALA A 68 9.38 -0.35 -2.04
CA ALA A 68 9.15 -1.31 -3.10
C ALA A 68 9.75 -0.90 -4.47
N ASP A 69 9.80 0.40 -4.76
CA ASP A 69 10.50 0.94 -5.94
C ASP A 69 12.02 0.85 -5.81
N ARG A 70 12.57 1.07 -4.61
CA ARG A 70 14.01 1.03 -4.35
C ARG A 70 14.57 -0.40 -4.36
N ASP A 71 13.77 -1.36 -3.93
CA ASP A 71 14.13 -2.79 -3.92
C ASP A 71 13.97 -3.44 -5.32
N ALA A 72 13.33 -2.74 -6.27
CA ALA A 72 13.28 -3.20 -7.65
C ALA A 72 14.66 -2.94 -8.32
N PRO A 73 15.30 -3.94 -8.95
CA PRO A 73 16.56 -3.71 -9.64
C PRO A 73 16.38 -2.59 -10.67
N LEU A 74 17.24 -1.57 -10.59
CA LEU A 74 17.35 -0.54 -11.63
C LEU A 74 17.58 -1.26 -12.96
N LYS A 75 16.65 -1.10 -13.91
CA LYS A 75 16.80 -1.59 -15.28
C LYS A 75 17.86 -0.79 -16.02
#